data_AF-A0A9Q0D011-F1
#
_entry.id   AF-A0A9Q0D011-F1
#
_cell.length_a   1.000
_cell.length_b   1.000
_cell.length_c   1.000
_cell.angle_alpha   90.00
_cell.angle_beta   90.00
_cell.angle_gamma   90.00
#
_symmetry.space_group_name_H-M   'P 1'
#
loop_
_entity.id
_entity.type
_entity.pdbx_description
1 polymer ?
#
loop_
_entity_poly.entity_id
_entity_poly.type
_entity_poly.pdbx_seq_one_letter_code
_entity_poly.pdbx_strand_id
1 'polypeptide(L)'
;MMDPDWCLLPPELLQCIAEKVTSLGDYIRFRAVCHPWRSASSPRRRHLPIQLPWLMLPYKLDGLDNSIRLFYDLSASKIHRLDLPETHGAEICGSSHGWLILHNGQVTSLFNPITRDMISLPPYTVPPSHLGLAPYDSLDDVSFFETWDPNESPMDYVETLIVKKAILTSSPLDTSCMVFVHTSSLWELAFCKIGDERWTVIEFQANLPMEYDICDFSYSNGFLYTINPYGSVTMYNLINPSRMLFLSIFGLERKHLVDQVDGDVLLILYGIRRNYDGVFEREIEYRVFRLSNDGAPDWVEATDVGQNVLFLSGGCHALSLPSANMQLPDLGGNSMCYDSLEILPNQQRGYWDSWFNHHIKLARLDSGRVTDITGQLGSFQMSRDWQKSLWLTPSLL
;
A
#
# COMPACT_ATOMS: atom_id res chain seq x y z
N MET A 1 15.24 -44.82 -25.55
CA MET A 1 14.12 -43.95 -25.95
C MET A 1 14.48 -42.56 -25.46
N MET A 2 14.53 -41.55 -26.33
CA MET A 2 14.66 -40.16 -25.88
C MET A 2 13.35 -39.74 -25.22
N ASP A 3 13.43 -39.10 -24.06
CA ASP A 3 12.25 -38.51 -23.42
C ASP A 3 11.62 -37.47 -24.36
N PRO A 4 10.29 -37.40 -24.43
CA PRO A 4 9.61 -36.42 -25.26
C PRO A 4 9.96 -35.00 -24.79
N ASP A 5 10.48 -34.18 -25.70
CA ASP A 5 10.79 -32.78 -25.43
C ASP A 5 9.50 -31.94 -25.50
N TRP A 6 9.01 -31.55 -24.32
CA TRP A 6 7.83 -30.71 -24.17
C TRP A 6 8.01 -29.29 -24.74
N CYS A 7 9.24 -28.88 -25.06
CA CYS A 7 9.50 -27.61 -25.75
C CYS A 7 9.03 -27.63 -27.22
N LEU A 8 8.79 -28.82 -27.79
CA LEU A 8 8.34 -29.01 -29.17
C LEU A 8 6.81 -29.07 -29.29
N LEU A 9 6.05 -28.83 -28.22
CA LEU A 9 4.60 -28.77 -28.34
C LEU A 9 4.17 -27.62 -29.27
N PRO A 10 3.18 -27.86 -30.15
CA PRO A 10 2.53 -26.80 -30.91
C PRO A 10 2.02 -25.67 -30.00
N PRO A 11 2.16 -24.39 -30.41
CA PRO A 11 1.68 -23.24 -29.64
C PRO A 11 0.21 -23.34 -29.24
N GLU A 12 -0.64 -23.95 -30.07
CA GLU A 12 -2.07 -24.11 -29.81
C GLU A 12 -2.33 -25.02 -28.59
N LEU A 13 -1.52 -26.08 -28.42
CA LEU A 13 -1.63 -26.95 -27.25
C LEU A 13 -1.10 -26.27 -25.99
N LEU A 14 -0.01 -25.51 -26.11
CA LEU A 14 0.51 -24.70 -25.00
C LEU A 14 -0.52 -23.66 -24.55
N GLN A 15 -1.22 -23.03 -25.50
CA GLN A 15 -2.32 -22.12 -25.19
C GLN A 15 -3.46 -22.84 -24.46
N CYS A 16 -3.89 -24.02 -24.93
CA CYS A 16 -4.92 -24.81 -24.25
C CYS A 16 -4.52 -25.23 -22.83
N ILE A 17 -3.24 -25.52 -22.59
CA ILE A 17 -2.73 -25.79 -21.24
C ILE A 17 -2.78 -24.51 -20.41
N ALA A 18 -2.28 -23.40 -20.95
CA ALA A 18 -2.26 -22.11 -20.27
C ALA A 18 -3.67 -21.67 -19.84
N GLU A 19 -4.69 -21.86 -20.68
CA GLU A 19 -6.09 -21.54 -20.39
C GLU A 19 -6.72 -22.39 -19.26
N LYS A 20 -6.11 -23.53 -18.93
CA LYS A 20 -6.55 -24.42 -17.84
C LYS A 20 -5.82 -24.15 -16.53
N VAL A 21 -4.75 -23.36 -16.55
CA VAL A 21 -4.06 -22.97 -15.32
C VAL A 21 -4.92 -21.94 -14.60
N THR A 22 -5.31 -22.24 -13.36
CA THR A 22 -6.24 -21.40 -12.57
C THR A 22 -5.53 -20.55 -11.51
N SER A 23 -4.29 -20.92 -11.14
CA SER A 23 -3.45 -20.19 -10.21
C SER A 23 -2.53 -19.23 -10.95
N LEU A 24 -2.47 -17.98 -10.49
CA LEU A 24 -1.53 -17.03 -11.05
C LEU A 24 -0.07 -17.46 -10.85
N GLY A 25 0.28 -17.96 -9.67
CA GLY A 25 1.65 -18.40 -9.41
C GLY A 25 2.09 -19.47 -10.41
N ASP A 26 1.20 -20.41 -10.73
CA ASP A 26 1.47 -21.45 -11.72
C ASP A 26 1.48 -20.91 -13.15
N TYR A 27 0.64 -19.91 -13.44
CA TYR A 27 0.65 -19.23 -14.74
C TYR A 27 1.94 -18.45 -14.99
N ILE A 28 2.46 -17.76 -13.96
CA ILE A 28 3.76 -17.09 -14.01
C ILE A 28 4.86 -18.12 -14.25
N ARG A 29 4.86 -19.23 -13.52
CA ARG A 29 5.84 -20.32 -13.70
C ARG A 29 5.75 -20.93 -15.10
N PHE A 30 4.54 -21.15 -15.61
CA PHE A 30 4.30 -21.62 -16.98
C PHE A 30 4.96 -20.68 -18.01
N ARG A 31 4.80 -19.36 -17.84
CA ARG A 31 5.41 -18.33 -18.70
C ARG A 31 6.92 -18.17 -18.50
N ALA A 32 7.47 -18.69 -17.40
CA ALA A 32 8.88 -18.64 -17.08
C ALA A 32 9.68 -19.84 -17.58
N VAL A 33 9.04 -20.88 -18.14
CA VAL A 33 9.72 -22.10 -18.62
C VAL A 33 10.70 -21.80 -19.76
N CYS A 34 10.21 -21.29 -20.89
CA CYS A 34 11.01 -20.94 -22.07
C CYS A 34 10.25 -19.99 -23.00
N HIS A 35 10.92 -19.47 -24.04
CA HIS A 35 10.31 -18.51 -24.98
C HIS A 35 9.04 -19.05 -25.67
N PRO A 36 8.99 -20.28 -26.24
CA PRO A 36 7.77 -20.82 -26.84
C PRO A 36 6.54 -20.83 -25.90
N TRP A 37 6.71 -21.26 -24.66
CA TRP A 37 5.65 -21.30 -23.64
C TRP A 37 5.18 -19.89 -23.28
N ARG A 38 6.12 -18.96 -23.10
CA ARG A 38 5.79 -17.55 -22.85
C ARG A 38 5.00 -16.95 -24.01
N SER A 39 5.42 -17.18 -25.25
CA SER A 39 4.79 -16.61 -26.45
C SER A 39 3.43 -17.22 -26.79
N ALA A 40 3.22 -18.50 -26.47
CA ALA A 40 1.95 -19.19 -26.71
C ALA A 40 0.83 -18.79 -25.73
N SER A 41 1.16 -18.03 -24.69
CA SER A 41 0.23 -17.66 -23.63
C SER A 41 0.03 -16.13 -23.58
N SER A 42 -1.22 -15.70 -23.48
CA SER A 42 -1.56 -14.27 -23.45
C SER A 42 -1.19 -13.62 -22.12
N PRO A 43 -0.48 -12.47 -22.11
CA PRO A 43 -0.29 -11.70 -20.88
C PRO A 43 -1.62 -11.16 -20.32
N ARG A 44 -2.63 -10.97 -21.19
CA ARG A 44 -4.00 -10.60 -20.81
C ARG A 44 -4.75 -11.82 -20.26
N ARG A 45 -5.01 -11.78 -18.96
CA ARG A 45 -5.65 -12.83 -18.16
C ARG A 45 -7.17 -12.79 -18.32
N ARG A 46 -7.73 -13.42 -19.36
CA ARG A 46 -9.19 -13.48 -19.54
C ARG A 46 -9.87 -14.63 -18.77
N HIS A 47 -9.12 -15.67 -18.41
CA HIS A 47 -9.66 -16.90 -17.79
C HIS A 47 -9.31 -17.08 -16.30
N LEU A 48 -8.33 -16.33 -15.78
CA LEU A 48 -7.94 -16.40 -14.37
C LEU A 48 -8.91 -15.55 -13.53
N PRO A 49 -9.38 -16.05 -12.37
CA PRO A 49 -10.14 -15.22 -11.44
C PRO A 49 -9.29 -14.06 -10.92
N ILE A 50 -9.95 -12.99 -10.47
CA ILE A 50 -9.29 -11.91 -9.72
C ILE A 50 -8.52 -12.56 -8.57
N GLN A 51 -7.20 -12.36 -8.57
CA GLN A 51 -6.33 -12.96 -7.57
C GLN A 51 -6.36 -12.11 -6.31
N LEU A 52 -6.37 -12.78 -5.17
CA LEU A 52 -6.19 -12.12 -3.89
C LEU A 52 -4.85 -11.37 -3.86
N PRO A 53 -4.80 -10.23 -3.15
CA PRO A 53 -3.56 -9.49 -3.03
C PRO A 53 -2.52 -10.33 -2.29
N TRP A 54 -1.26 -10.18 -2.70
CA TRP A 54 -0.12 -10.72 -1.97
C TRP A 54 0.38 -9.68 -0.97
N LEU A 55 0.73 -10.11 0.23
CA LEU A 55 1.40 -9.25 1.20
C LEU A 55 2.90 -9.30 0.95
N MET A 56 3.49 -8.20 0.53
CA MET A 56 4.94 -8.05 0.58
C MET A 56 5.37 -7.95 2.04
N LEU A 57 6.27 -8.84 2.47
CA LEU A 57 6.77 -8.85 3.84
C LEU A 57 7.81 -7.74 4.07
N PRO A 58 7.93 -7.23 5.31
CA PRO A 58 8.93 -6.22 5.64
C PRO A 58 10.36 -6.69 5.35
N TYR A 59 11.24 -5.76 4.99
CA TYR A 59 12.66 -6.00 4.80
C TYR A 59 13.50 -4.78 5.16
N LYS A 60 14.80 -4.99 5.41
CA LYS A 60 15.75 -3.92 5.70
C LYS A 60 16.29 -3.31 4.40
N LEU A 61 16.26 -1.98 4.28
CA LEU A 61 16.75 -1.25 3.11
C LEU A 61 18.26 -1.43 2.88
N ASP A 62 19.08 -1.60 3.93
CA ASP A 62 20.55 -1.66 3.82
C ASP A 62 21.16 -3.07 4.05
N GLY A 63 20.44 -4.14 3.73
CA GLY A 63 20.95 -5.52 3.84
C GLY A 63 21.90 -5.92 2.69
N LEU A 64 22.92 -6.75 2.96
CA LEU A 64 23.85 -7.26 1.93
C LEU A 64 23.17 -8.09 0.81
N ASP A 65 21.94 -8.59 1.02
CA ASP A 65 21.12 -9.38 0.06
C ASP A 65 19.80 -8.65 -0.30
N ASN A 66 19.88 -7.36 -0.65
CA ASN A 66 18.72 -6.47 -0.76
C ASN A 66 17.96 -6.51 -2.10
N SER A 67 18.14 -7.51 -2.96
CA SER A 67 17.28 -7.68 -4.16
C SER A 67 16.03 -8.52 -3.87
N ILE A 68 16.03 -9.36 -2.84
CA ILE A 68 15.00 -10.38 -2.68
C ILE A 68 13.80 -9.83 -1.92
N ARG A 69 12.60 -10.06 -2.47
CA ARG A 69 11.32 -9.67 -1.88
C ARG A 69 10.46 -10.90 -1.67
N LEU A 70 9.92 -11.01 -0.46
CA LEU A 70 9.04 -12.09 -0.06
C LEU A 70 7.59 -11.62 -0.16
N PHE A 71 6.77 -12.39 -0.85
CA PHE A 71 5.35 -12.13 -1.03
C PHE A 71 4.53 -13.28 -0.47
N TYR A 72 3.73 -13.03 0.55
CA TYR A 72 2.78 -14.01 1.06
C TYR A 72 1.51 -14.02 0.20
N ASP A 73 1.24 -15.18 -0.40
CA ASP A 73 0.04 -15.45 -1.18
C ASP A 73 -1.04 -16.01 -0.27
N LEU A 74 -2.04 -15.17 0.02
CA LEU A 74 -3.20 -15.52 0.82
C LEU A 74 -3.92 -16.77 0.28
N SER A 75 -4.07 -16.88 -1.04
CA SER A 75 -4.86 -17.95 -1.66
C SER A 75 -4.20 -19.32 -1.56
N ALA A 76 -2.87 -19.37 -1.69
CA ALA A 76 -2.11 -20.59 -1.69
C ALA A 76 -1.50 -20.93 -0.32
N SER A 77 -1.61 -20.01 0.65
CA SER A 77 -0.90 -20.03 1.93
C SER A 77 0.60 -20.31 1.76
N LYS A 78 1.23 -19.62 0.80
CA LYS A 78 2.64 -19.82 0.42
C LYS A 78 3.39 -18.50 0.34
N ILE A 79 4.69 -18.55 0.62
CA ILE A 79 5.59 -17.42 0.39
C ILE A 79 6.27 -17.61 -0.97
N HIS A 80 6.09 -16.64 -1.85
CA HIS A 80 6.84 -16.51 -3.09
C HIS A 80 8.10 -15.66 -2.84
N ARG A 81 9.24 -16.14 -3.32
CA ARG A 81 10.52 -15.42 -3.26
C ARG A 81 10.83 -14.89 -4.65
N LEU A 82 10.88 -13.56 -4.79
CA LEU A 82 11.21 -12.90 -6.05
C LEU A 82 12.52 -12.13 -5.90
N ASP A 83 13.44 -12.30 -6.86
CA ASP A 83 14.70 -11.56 -6.90
C ASP A 83 14.51 -10.26 -7.70
N LEU A 84 14.22 -9.16 -7.03
CA LEU A 84 13.85 -7.85 -7.57
C LEU A 84 14.97 -6.80 -7.35
N PRO A 85 16.12 -6.87 -8.06
CA PRO A 85 17.21 -5.92 -7.93
C PRO A 85 16.80 -4.47 -8.22
N GLU A 86 15.71 -4.25 -8.97
CA GLU A 86 15.14 -2.94 -9.27
C GLU A 86 14.66 -2.19 -8.02
N THR A 87 14.40 -2.92 -6.93
CA THR A 87 13.97 -2.35 -5.64
C THR A 87 15.14 -2.06 -4.70
N HIS A 88 16.38 -2.23 -5.17
CA HIS A 88 17.58 -1.99 -4.38
C HIS A 88 17.78 -0.49 -4.11
N GLY A 89 17.89 -0.12 -2.83
CA GLY A 89 18.08 1.28 -2.42
C GLY A 89 16.90 2.21 -2.75
N ALA A 90 15.75 1.66 -3.16
CA ALA A 90 14.54 2.40 -3.40
C ALA A 90 13.51 2.10 -2.31
N GLU A 91 12.89 3.15 -1.80
CA GLU A 91 11.70 3.08 -0.94
C GLU A 91 10.49 2.70 -1.78
N ILE A 92 9.61 1.87 -1.21
CA ILE A 92 8.33 1.52 -1.82
C ILE A 92 7.27 2.38 -1.16
N CYS A 93 6.83 3.40 -1.89
CA CYS A 93 5.94 4.46 -1.40
C CYS A 93 4.46 4.11 -1.59
N GLY A 94 4.15 3.02 -2.28
CA GLY A 94 2.79 2.55 -2.49
C GLY A 94 2.70 1.46 -3.53
N SER A 95 1.50 0.91 -3.68
CA SER A 95 1.15 -0.05 -4.72
C SER A 95 -0.26 0.22 -5.23
N SER A 96 -0.46 0.04 -6.52
CA SER A 96 -1.77 0.18 -7.16
C SER A 96 -1.78 -0.57 -8.48
N HIS A 97 -2.91 -1.20 -8.81
CA HIS A 97 -3.11 -1.91 -10.10
C HIS A 97 -2.02 -2.96 -10.46
N GLY A 98 -1.36 -3.55 -9.46
CA GLY A 98 -0.27 -4.51 -9.62
C GLY A 98 1.11 -3.92 -9.90
N TRP A 99 1.24 -2.61 -9.75
CA TRP A 99 2.50 -1.88 -9.84
C TRP A 99 2.92 -1.40 -8.44
N LEU A 100 4.22 -1.44 -8.18
CA LEU A 100 4.89 -0.80 -7.06
C LEU A 100 5.32 0.60 -7.48
N ILE A 101 5.29 1.55 -6.55
CA ILE A 101 5.79 2.91 -6.76
C ILE A 101 7.08 3.02 -5.96
N LEU A 102 8.19 3.14 -6.69
CA LEU A 102 9.55 3.17 -6.13
C LEU A 102 10.07 4.61 -6.12
N HIS A 103 10.72 5.01 -5.05
CA HIS A 103 11.42 6.29 -4.95
C HIS A 103 12.83 6.09 -4.41
N ASN A 104 13.84 6.66 -5.09
CA ASN A 104 15.25 6.52 -4.70
C ASN A 104 15.87 7.83 -4.19
N GLY A 105 15.04 8.76 -3.71
CA GLY A 105 15.44 10.09 -3.24
C GLY A 105 15.50 11.16 -4.34
N GLN A 106 15.48 10.78 -5.62
CA GLN A 106 15.53 11.72 -6.75
C GLN A 106 14.44 11.45 -7.79
N VAL A 107 14.27 10.19 -8.15
CA VAL A 107 13.39 9.75 -9.23
C VAL A 107 12.35 8.80 -8.67
N THR A 108 11.10 9.02 -9.08
CA THR A 108 10.01 8.08 -8.84
C THR A 108 9.81 7.22 -10.07
N SER A 109 9.57 5.92 -9.88
CA SER A 109 9.30 4.98 -10.97
C SER A 109 8.18 4.03 -10.60
N LEU A 110 7.47 3.55 -11.62
CA LEU A 110 6.46 2.50 -11.48
C LEU A 110 7.10 1.19 -11.92
N PHE A 111 6.96 0.16 -11.10
CA PHE A 111 7.57 -1.15 -11.35
C PHE A 111 6.57 -2.28 -11.16
N ASN A 112 6.39 -3.13 -12.17
CA ASN A 112 5.61 -4.34 -12.04
C ASN A 112 6.52 -5.51 -11.63
N PRO A 113 6.41 -6.05 -10.40
CA PRO A 113 7.33 -7.08 -9.92
C PRO A 113 7.15 -8.45 -10.61
N ILE A 114 6.05 -8.66 -11.32
CA ILE A 114 5.76 -9.90 -12.04
C ILE A 114 6.28 -9.83 -13.49
N THR A 115 6.03 -8.74 -14.20
CA THR A 115 6.48 -8.58 -15.60
C THR A 115 7.89 -8.01 -15.72
N ARG A 116 8.39 -7.34 -14.67
CA ARG A 116 9.60 -6.52 -14.65
C ARG A 116 9.54 -5.26 -15.50
N ASP A 117 8.34 -4.88 -15.96
CA ASP A 117 8.18 -3.62 -16.66
C ASP A 117 8.41 -2.45 -15.70
N MET A 118 9.06 -1.42 -16.20
CA MET A 118 9.40 -0.22 -15.46
C MET A 118 9.03 1.01 -16.27
N ILE A 119 8.38 1.98 -15.62
CA ILE A 119 8.02 3.28 -16.19
C ILE A 119 8.64 4.35 -15.30
N SER A 120 9.58 5.11 -15.85
CA SER A 120 10.17 6.25 -15.14
C SER A 120 9.21 7.44 -15.18
N LEU A 121 9.04 8.10 -14.04
CA LEU A 121 8.30 9.36 -13.94
C LEU A 121 9.29 10.53 -13.99
N PRO A 122 8.80 11.77 -14.16
CA PRO A 122 9.64 12.95 -14.06
C PRO A 122 10.43 13.00 -12.74
N PRO A 123 11.65 13.54 -12.74
CA PRO A 123 12.34 13.85 -11.50
C PRO A 123 11.52 14.86 -10.70
N TYR A 124 11.44 14.67 -9.38
CA TYR A 124 10.81 15.64 -8.51
C TYR A 124 11.85 16.72 -8.16
N THR A 125 11.85 17.82 -8.90
CA THR A 125 12.67 18.98 -8.56
C THR A 125 11.92 19.86 -7.58
N VAL A 126 12.43 19.97 -6.35
CA VAL A 126 11.93 20.92 -5.35
C VAL A 126 12.06 22.34 -5.92
N PRO A 127 10.97 23.13 -6.02
CA PRO A 127 11.08 24.49 -6.51
C PRO A 127 11.94 25.33 -5.54
N PRO A 128 12.80 26.24 -6.05
CA PRO A 128 13.71 27.02 -5.20
C PRO A 128 13.03 27.83 -4.09
N SER A 129 11.74 28.17 -4.27
CA SER A 129 10.91 28.89 -3.29
C SER A 129 10.68 28.13 -1.99
N HIS A 130 10.88 26.81 -1.96
CA HIS A 130 10.62 25.96 -0.79
C HIS A 130 11.91 25.55 -0.05
N LEU A 131 13.10 25.84 -0.61
CA LEU A 131 14.42 25.52 -0.04
C LEU A 131 14.79 26.35 1.22
N GLY A 132 13.84 27.08 1.81
CA GLY A 132 14.02 27.86 3.04
C GLY A 132 12.90 27.65 4.08
N LEU A 133 11.97 26.73 3.80
CA LEU A 133 10.89 26.34 4.69
C LEU A 133 11.17 24.91 5.16
N ALA A 134 12.18 24.73 6.00
CA ALA A 134 12.18 23.57 6.90
C ALA A 134 11.59 24.07 8.22
N PRO A 135 10.29 23.87 8.49
CA PRO A 135 9.74 24.23 9.78
C PRO A 135 10.23 23.20 10.79
N TYR A 136 11.14 23.65 11.63
CA TYR A 136 11.26 23.26 13.02
C TYR A 136 9.86 23.32 13.67
N ASP A 137 9.15 22.20 13.66
CA ASP A 137 8.10 21.77 14.61
C ASP A 137 7.21 20.71 13.97
N SER A 138 7.58 19.43 14.12
CA SER A 138 6.62 18.32 13.99
C SER A 138 6.96 17.22 14.99
N LEU A 139 6.93 17.60 16.27
CA LEU A 139 6.84 16.68 17.41
C LEU A 139 5.41 16.16 17.59
N ASP A 140 4.62 15.94 16.54
CA ASP A 140 3.23 15.46 16.66
C ASP A 140 2.88 14.31 15.70
N ASP A 141 3.80 13.92 14.81
CA ASP A 141 3.66 12.65 14.11
C ASP A 141 4.03 11.55 15.10
N VAL A 142 3.04 10.80 15.58
CA VAL A 142 3.23 9.69 16.54
C VAL A 142 4.19 8.63 15.97
N SER A 143 4.37 8.59 14.64
CA SER A 143 5.41 7.77 14.00
C SER A 143 6.83 8.32 14.22
N PHE A 144 6.98 9.64 14.37
CA PHE A 144 8.25 10.32 14.65
C PHE A 144 8.74 10.07 16.08
N PHE A 145 7.83 10.05 17.07
CA PHE A 145 8.20 9.68 18.45
C PHE A 145 8.55 8.21 18.61
N GLU A 146 7.96 7.35 17.78
CA GLU A 146 8.43 5.98 17.71
C GLU A 146 9.85 5.94 17.15
N THR A 147 10.23 6.76 16.16
CA THR A 147 11.50 6.73 15.40
C THR A 147 12.61 7.70 15.83
N TRP A 148 12.45 8.53 16.85
CA TRP A 148 13.45 9.56 17.16
C TRP A 148 14.54 9.07 18.15
N ASP A 149 15.82 9.23 17.80
CA ASP A 149 16.95 9.05 18.73
C ASP A 149 17.32 10.43 19.29
N PRO A 150 17.21 10.65 20.60
CA PRO A 150 17.59 11.94 21.20
C PRO A 150 19.07 12.29 21.06
N ASN A 151 19.92 11.38 20.57
CA ASN A 151 21.35 11.61 20.37
C ASN A 151 21.74 12.01 18.93
N GLU A 152 20.81 12.01 17.97
CA GLU A 152 21.08 12.37 16.57
C GLU A 152 20.66 13.80 16.24
N SER A 153 21.48 14.48 15.42
CA SER A 153 21.24 15.86 15.01
C SER A 153 20.07 15.93 14.01
N PRO A 154 19.05 16.78 14.24
CA PRO A 154 17.95 17.00 13.28
C PRO A 154 18.38 17.52 11.90
N MET A 155 19.64 17.95 11.75
CA MET A 155 20.16 18.59 10.55
C MET A 155 20.62 17.61 9.45
N ASP A 156 20.82 16.32 9.75
CA ASP A 156 21.23 15.34 8.73
C ASP A 156 20.05 14.87 7.84
N TYR A 157 18.84 15.34 8.11
CA TYR A 157 17.59 14.96 7.45
C TYR A 157 17.23 15.79 6.19
N VAL A 158 18.04 16.80 5.84
CA VAL A 158 17.61 17.90 4.97
C VAL A 158 17.90 17.69 3.47
N GLU A 159 18.60 16.63 3.06
CA GLU A 159 19.05 16.50 1.66
C GLU A 159 18.18 15.60 0.75
N THR A 160 17.36 14.70 1.30
CA THR A 160 16.60 13.74 0.49
C THR A 160 15.09 13.96 0.61
N LEU A 161 14.42 14.14 -0.52
CA LEU A 161 12.96 14.12 -0.58
C LEU A 161 12.46 12.72 -0.18
N ILE A 162 11.60 12.64 0.84
CA ILE A 162 10.98 11.38 1.24
C ILE A 162 9.52 11.40 0.80
N VAL A 163 9.10 10.39 0.06
CA VAL A 163 7.71 10.23 -0.38
C VAL A 163 6.99 9.30 0.61
N LYS A 164 6.11 9.86 1.45
CA LYS A 164 5.35 9.12 2.49
C LYS A 164 4.35 8.14 1.88
N LYS A 165 3.65 8.58 0.83
CA LYS A 165 2.64 7.77 0.13
C LYS A 165 2.55 8.18 -1.34
N ALA A 166 2.34 7.20 -2.19
CA ALA A 166 1.99 7.42 -3.59
C ALA A 166 0.85 6.48 -4.02
N ILE A 167 0.00 6.93 -4.95
CA ILE A 167 -1.09 6.13 -5.53
C ILE A 167 -1.19 6.33 -7.05
N LEU A 168 -1.79 5.36 -7.73
CA LEU A 168 -2.21 5.46 -9.13
C LEU A 168 -3.72 5.51 -9.22
N THR A 169 -4.25 6.36 -10.10
CA THR A 169 -5.70 6.47 -10.33
C THR A 169 -6.28 5.33 -11.17
N SER A 170 -5.44 4.65 -11.95
CA SER A 170 -5.81 3.54 -12.84
C SER A 170 -4.54 2.71 -13.15
N SER A 171 -4.61 1.76 -14.09
CA SER A 171 -3.40 1.09 -14.57
C SER A 171 -2.47 2.12 -15.23
N PRO A 172 -1.15 2.07 -15.02
CA PRO A 172 -0.22 2.99 -15.67
C PRO A 172 -0.08 2.73 -17.18
N LEU A 173 -0.68 1.66 -17.70
CA LEU A 173 -0.84 1.45 -19.13
C LEU A 173 -2.02 2.22 -19.73
N ASP A 174 -2.91 2.78 -18.90
CA ASP A 174 -4.00 3.63 -19.34
C ASP A 174 -3.51 5.06 -19.59
N THR A 175 -3.89 5.66 -20.73
CA THR A 175 -3.42 7.00 -21.13
C THR A 175 -3.87 8.13 -20.20
N SER A 176 -4.89 7.89 -19.38
CA SER A 176 -5.40 8.85 -18.40
C SER A 176 -4.83 8.66 -16.99
N CYS A 177 -3.94 7.67 -16.79
CA CYS A 177 -3.39 7.38 -15.47
C CYS A 177 -2.63 8.58 -14.92
N MET A 178 -2.95 8.94 -13.67
CA MET A 178 -2.22 9.93 -12.89
C MET A 178 -1.55 9.24 -11.71
N VAL A 179 -0.37 9.75 -11.36
CA VAL A 179 0.39 9.38 -10.17
C VAL A 179 0.31 10.53 -9.19
N PHE A 180 -0.10 10.26 -7.96
CA PHE A 180 -0.08 11.23 -6.87
C PHE A 180 0.99 10.85 -5.86
N VAL A 181 1.68 11.85 -5.32
CA VAL A 181 2.71 11.68 -4.28
C VAL A 181 2.50 12.69 -3.17
N HIS A 182 2.65 12.24 -1.93
CA HIS A 182 2.73 13.09 -0.74
C HIS A 182 4.14 13.01 -0.15
N THR A 183 4.80 14.16 0.01
CA THR A 183 6.19 14.26 0.47
C THR A 183 6.28 14.74 1.92
N SER A 184 7.12 14.12 2.76
CA SER A 184 7.24 14.50 4.18
C SER A 184 7.94 15.84 4.40
N SER A 185 9.00 16.13 3.65
CA SER A 185 9.86 17.28 3.91
C SER A 185 9.24 18.60 3.48
N LEU A 186 8.33 18.56 2.50
CA LEU A 186 7.67 19.75 1.95
C LEU A 186 6.19 19.83 2.32
N TRP A 187 5.60 18.75 2.87
CA TRP A 187 4.16 18.64 3.15
C TRP A 187 3.31 18.86 1.90
N GLU A 188 3.90 18.59 0.73
CA GLU A 188 3.31 18.83 -0.58
C GLU A 188 2.62 17.59 -1.11
N LEU A 189 1.49 17.84 -1.76
CA LEU A 189 0.81 16.87 -2.60
C LEU A 189 1.02 17.27 -4.05
N ALA A 190 1.52 16.35 -4.87
CA ALA A 190 1.79 16.62 -6.27
C ALA A 190 1.31 15.46 -7.13
N PHE A 191 1.09 15.75 -8.43
CA PHE A 191 0.71 14.73 -9.39
C PHE A 191 1.36 14.92 -10.75
N CYS A 192 1.45 13.84 -11.51
CA CYS A 192 1.80 13.85 -12.94
C CYS A 192 1.02 12.77 -13.68
N LYS A 193 0.86 12.93 -15.00
CA LYS A 193 0.44 11.86 -15.90
C LYS A 193 1.63 11.08 -16.40
N ILE A 194 1.38 9.84 -16.82
CA ILE A 194 2.40 9.04 -17.49
C ILE A 194 2.85 9.75 -18.77
N GLY A 195 4.15 10.07 -18.85
CA GLY A 195 4.75 10.79 -19.98
C GLY A 195 4.80 12.31 -19.84
N ASP A 196 4.31 12.89 -18.73
CA ASP A 196 4.58 14.29 -18.41
C ASP A 196 6.10 14.51 -18.24
N GLU A 197 6.55 15.77 -18.35
CA GLU A 197 7.96 16.16 -18.13
C GLU A 197 8.22 16.72 -16.72
N ARG A 198 7.17 17.05 -15.97
CA ARG A 198 7.26 17.65 -14.63
C ARG A 198 6.06 17.32 -13.77
N TRP A 199 6.23 17.41 -12.46
CA TRP A 199 5.16 17.33 -11.48
C TRP A 199 4.36 18.63 -11.40
N THR A 200 3.07 18.51 -11.12
CA THR A 200 2.18 19.63 -10.79
C THR A 200 1.88 19.58 -9.31
N VAL A 201 2.27 20.62 -8.57
CA VAL A 201 2.01 20.75 -7.13
C VAL A 201 0.57 21.23 -6.92
N ILE A 202 -0.12 20.64 -5.95
CA ILE A 202 -1.47 21.03 -5.55
C ILE A 202 -1.37 22.07 -4.44
N GLU A 203 -1.69 23.32 -4.77
CA GLU A 203 -1.71 24.40 -3.80
C GLU A 203 -3.05 24.41 -3.05
N PHE A 204 -3.00 24.17 -1.74
CA PHE A 204 -4.13 24.43 -0.85
C PHE A 204 -4.15 25.92 -0.51
N GLN A 205 -5.24 26.62 -0.83
CA GLN A 205 -5.34 28.06 -0.54
C GLN A 205 -5.14 28.34 0.95
N ALA A 206 -4.05 29.04 1.25
CA ALA A 206 -3.53 29.32 2.58
C ALA A 206 -4.43 30.27 3.38
N ASN A 207 -5.41 29.73 4.11
CA ASN A 207 -6.16 30.52 5.09
C ASN A 207 -6.24 29.87 6.48
N LEU A 208 -5.67 28.67 6.69
CA LEU A 208 -5.68 28.00 8.00
C LEU A 208 -4.32 27.35 8.30
N PRO A 209 -3.62 27.76 9.38
CA PRO A 209 -2.24 27.34 9.67
C PRO A 209 -2.08 25.89 10.15
N MET A 210 -3.16 25.13 10.33
CA MET A 210 -3.14 23.76 10.89
C MET A 210 -3.62 22.67 9.90
N GLU A 211 -3.79 23.02 8.62
CA GLU A 211 -4.30 22.10 7.57
C GLU A 211 -3.22 21.47 6.69
N TYR A 212 -1.94 21.79 6.91
CA TYR A 212 -0.84 21.36 6.03
C TYR A 212 -0.37 19.93 6.28
N ASP A 213 -0.71 19.34 7.42
CA ASP A 213 -0.33 17.96 7.70
C ASP A 213 -1.33 16.99 7.07
N ILE A 214 -0.90 16.24 6.05
CA ILE A 214 -1.67 15.16 5.44
C ILE A 214 -1.19 13.84 6.04
N CYS A 215 -2.05 13.17 6.80
CA CYS A 215 -1.79 11.81 7.28
C CYS A 215 -1.99 10.78 6.17
N ASP A 216 -3.08 10.94 5.41
CA ASP A 216 -3.38 10.02 4.32
C ASP A 216 -4.21 10.69 3.21
N PHE A 217 -4.21 10.08 2.03
CA PHE A 217 -5.03 10.52 0.91
C PHE A 217 -5.46 9.37 0.00
N SER A 218 -6.59 9.54 -0.70
CA SER A 218 -7.10 8.62 -1.72
C SER A 218 -7.75 9.43 -2.85
N TYR A 219 -7.92 8.80 -4.01
CA TYR A 219 -8.55 9.42 -5.18
C TYR A 219 -9.71 8.55 -5.65
N SER A 220 -10.90 9.15 -5.74
CA SER A 220 -12.11 8.47 -6.22
C SER A 220 -13.00 9.44 -7.00
N ASN A 221 -13.64 8.96 -8.06
CA ASN A 221 -14.67 9.69 -8.80
C ASN A 221 -14.29 11.12 -9.25
N GLY A 222 -13.02 11.38 -9.56
CA GLY A 222 -12.56 12.72 -9.98
C GLY A 222 -12.17 13.64 -8.83
N PHE A 223 -12.29 13.17 -7.59
CA PHE A 223 -11.98 13.91 -6.38
C PHE A 223 -10.80 13.28 -5.65
N LEU A 224 -9.94 14.15 -5.15
CA LEU A 224 -8.85 13.82 -4.26
C LEU A 224 -9.31 14.08 -2.82
N TYR A 225 -9.24 13.05 -1.98
CA TYR A 225 -9.60 13.10 -0.57
C TYR A 225 -8.31 13.09 0.25
N THR A 226 -8.11 14.07 1.12
CA THR A 226 -6.99 14.13 2.06
C THR A 226 -7.53 14.16 3.48
N ILE A 227 -6.80 13.57 4.43
CA ILE A 227 -7.12 13.62 5.85
C ILE A 227 -5.92 14.10 6.65
N ASN A 228 -6.17 15.00 7.60
CA ASN A 228 -5.13 15.51 8.50
C ASN A 228 -5.07 14.72 9.83
N PRO A 229 -4.05 14.92 10.68
CA PRO A 229 -3.95 14.23 11.98
C PRO A 229 -5.17 14.43 12.88
N TYR A 230 -5.83 15.58 12.79
CA TYR A 230 -7.05 15.92 13.53
C TYR A 230 -8.32 15.24 12.98
N GLY A 231 -8.20 14.51 11.88
CA GLY A 231 -9.29 13.77 11.24
C GLY A 231 -10.23 14.63 10.40
N SER A 232 -9.85 15.85 10.06
CA SER A 232 -10.57 16.64 9.06
C SER A 232 -10.25 16.11 7.66
N VAL A 233 -11.31 15.81 6.90
CA VAL A 233 -11.19 15.39 5.51
C VAL A 233 -11.44 16.59 4.60
N THR A 234 -10.51 16.82 3.68
CA THR A 234 -10.67 17.77 2.59
C THR A 234 -10.91 17.00 1.29
N MET A 235 -11.92 17.41 0.53
CA MET A 235 -12.14 16.93 -0.83
C MET A 235 -11.79 18.02 -1.83
N TYR A 236 -10.95 17.67 -2.80
CA TYR A 236 -10.46 18.56 -3.84
C TYR A 236 -10.85 18.04 -5.23
N ASN A 237 -11.51 18.88 -6.00
CA ASN A 237 -11.84 18.59 -7.40
C ASN A 237 -10.72 19.08 -8.31
N LEU A 238 -10.05 18.17 -9.02
CA LEU A 238 -8.92 18.52 -9.90
C LEU A 238 -9.37 19.20 -11.21
N ILE A 239 -10.61 18.99 -11.64
CA ILE A 239 -11.15 19.51 -12.90
C ILE A 239 -11.63 20.96 -12.70
N ASN A 240 -12.34 21.18 -11.60
CA ASN A 240 -12.82 22.50 -11.20
C ASN A 240 -12.38 22.73 -9.75
N PRO A 241 -11.25 23.42 -9.51
CA PRO A 241 -10.62 23.54 -8.19
C PRO A 241 -11.58 24.18 -7.18
N SER A 242 -12.32 23.32 -6.52
CA SER A 242 -13.26 23.63 -5.45
C SER A 242 -12.93 22.72 -4.28
N ARG A 243 -12.88 23.32 -3.09
CA ARG A 243 -12.56 22.64 -1.84
C ARG A 243 -13.82 22.49 -1.01
N MET A 244 -14.10 21.28 -0.54
CA MET A 244 -15.10 21.03 0.50
C MET A 244 -14.43 20.45 1.73
N LEU A 245 -14.78 21.00 2.90
CA LEU A 245 -14.29 20.58 4.20
C LEU A 245 -15.38 19.75 4.89
N PHE A 246 -15.00 18.59 5.40
CA PHE A 246 -15.85 17.76 6.23
C PHE A 246 -15.42 17.85 7.70
N LEU A 247 -16.38 17.64 8.60
CA LEU A 247 -16.20 17.70 10.05
C LEU A 247 -15.14 16.70 10.52
N SER A 248 -14.41 17.09 11.56
CA SER A 248 -13.27 16.35 12.12
C SER A 248 -13.71 15.10 12.88
N ILE A 249 -13.08 13.97 12.60
CA ILE A 249 -13.12 12.80 13.47
C ILE A 249 -11.92 12.82 14.41
N PHE A 250 -12.15 13.22 15.66
CA PHE A 250 -11.09 13.35 16.67
C PHE A 250 -10.63 11.99 17.19
N GLY A 251 -9.31 11.79 17.22
CA GLY A 251 -8.70 10.58 17.78
C GLY A 251 -7.21 10.49 17.40
N LEU A 252 -6.41 9.85 18.26
CA LEU A 252 -4.98 9.59 18.02
C LEU A 252 -4.74 8.32 17.19
N GLU A 253 -5.79 7.66 16.72
CA GLU A 253 -5.66 6.51 15.83
C GLU A 253 -5.02 6.91 14.49
N ARG A 254 -4.34 5.94 13.88
CA ARG A 254 -3.94 6.03 12.47
C ARG A 254 -5.20 6.11 11.61
N LYS A 255 -5.10 6.85 10.52
CA LYS A 255 -6.22 7.16 9.64
C LYS A 255 -5.86 6.69 8.24
N HIS A 256 -6.69 5.83 7.66
CA HIS A 256 -6.52 5.35 6.29
C HIS A 256 -7.74 5.72 5.46
N LEU A 257 -7.52 6.38 4.33
CA LEU A 257 -8.54 6.61 3.31
C LEU A 257 -8.42 5.52 2.25
N VAL A 258 -9.56 4.91 1.92
CA VAL A 258 -9.66 3.82 0.96
C VAL A 258 -10.80 4.07 -0.01
N ASP A 259 -10.50 4.12 -1.30
CA ASP A 259 -11.49 4.14 -2.36
C ASP A 259 -12.05 2.73 -2.62
N GLN A 260 -13.33 2.69 -2.98
CA GLN A 260 -14.03 1.48 -3.40
C GLN A 260 -14.33 1.52 -4.90
N VAL A 261 -14.57 0.34 -5.49
CA VAL A 261 -14.83 0.19 -6.93
C VAL A 261 -16.13 0.87 -7.38
N ASP A 262 -17.12 0.98 -6.50
CA ASP A 262 -18.36 1.73 -6.72
C ASP A 262 -18.19 3.25 -6.55
N GLY A 263 -16.98 3.67 -6.18
CA GLY A 263 -16.59 5.07 -6.05
C GLY A 263 -16.84 5.66 -4.66
N ASP A 264 -17.34 4.87 -3.71
CA ASP A 264 -17.40 5.28 -2.31
C ASP A 264 -15.99 5.41 -1.72
N VAL A 265 -15.85 6.26 -0.69
CA VAL A 265 -14.62 6.42 0.07
C VAL A 265 -14.89 6.07 1.52
N LEU A 266 -14.05 5.19 2.07
CA LEU A 266 -14.07 4.78 3.45
C LEU A 266 -12.91 5.43 4.21
N LEU A 267 -13.18 5.77 5.46
CA LEU A 267 -12.17 6.15 6.43
C LEU A 267 -12.06 5.05 7.47
N ILE A 268 -10.85 4.52 7.63
CA ILE A 268 -10.56 3.49 8.62
C ILE A 268 -9.68 4.11 9.69
N LEU A 269 -10.20 4.18 10.91
CA LEU A 269 -9.42 4.46 12.10
C LEU A 269 -8.83 3.16 12.60
N TYR A 270 -7.54 3.17 12.86
CA TYR A 270 -6.76 2.01 13.30
C TYR A 270 -5.91 2.41 14.52
N GLY A 271 -6.20 1.81 15.67
CA GLY A 271 -5.56 2.09 16.94
C GLY A 271 -4.97 0.85 17.58
N ILE A 272 -3.94 1.05 18.41
CA ILE A 272 -3.41 0.01 19.29
C ILE A 272 -3.92 0.30 20.70
N ARG A 273 -4.71 -0.60 21.25
CA ARG A 273 -5.10 -0.55 22.67
C ARG A 273 -3.91 -1.01 23.51
N ARG A 274 -3.47 -0.15 24.45
CA ARG A 274 -2.45 -0.50 25.44
C ARG A 274 -3.15 -0.97 26.71
N ASN A 275 -2.99 -2.25 27.06
CA ASN A 275 -3.35 -2.71 28.40
C ASN A 275 -2.26 -2.25 29.39
N TYR A 276 -2.68 -1.66 30.51
CA TYR A 276 -1.79 -1.11 31.54
C TYR A 276 -1.11 -2.21 32.39
N ASP A 277 -1.39 -3.48 32.09
CA ASP A 277 -1.20 -4.62 32.96
C ASP A 277 0.17 -5.31 32.76
N GLY A 278 1.10 -4.67 32.03
CA GLY A 278 2.47 -5.15 31.80
C GLY A 278 2.60 -6.30 30.80
N VAL A 279 1.48 -6.85 30.32
CA VAL A 279 1.44 -7.77 29.18
C VAL A 279 1.13 -6.94 27.93
N PHE A 280 2.13 -6.79 27.05
CA PHE A 280 2.03 -6.03 25.80
C PHE A 280 1.17 -6.76 24.75
N GLU A 281 -0.06 -7.13 25.09
CA GLU A 281 -1.03 -7.53 24.07
C GLU A 281 -1.55 -6.27 23.39
N ARG A 282 -1.03 -6.01 22.18
CA ARG A 282 -1.56 -4.97 21.28
C ARG A 282 -2.85 -5.50 20.67
N GLU A 283 -3.97 -5.28 21.35
CA GLU A 283 -5.27 -5.51 20.72
C GLU A 283 -5.53 -4.34 19.75
N ILE A 284 -5.75 -4.68 18.48
CA ILE A 284 -5.99 -3.70 17.41
C ILE A 284 -7.46 -3.33 17.46
N GLU A 285 -7.74 -2.06 17.66
CA GLU A 285 -9.08 -1.49 17.56
C GLU A 285 -9.21 -0.80 16.20
N TYR A 286 -10.32 -1.04 15.52
CA TYR A 286 -10.61 -0.40 14.25
C TYR A 286 -12.05 0.08 14.19
N ARG A 287 -12.26 1.20 13.50
CA ARG A 287 -13.57 1.74 13.19
C ARG A 287 -13.60 2.17 11.73
N VAL A 288 -14.65 1.80 11.03
CA VAL A 288 -14.82 2.13 9.61
C VAL A 288 -15.94 3.16 9.50
N PHE A 289 -15.71 4.19 8.70
CA PHE A 289 -16.68 5.23 8.42
C PHE A 289 -16.84 5.35 6.92
N ARG A 290 -18.06 5.66 6.47
CA ARG A 290 -18.36 6.01 5.09
C ARG A 290 -18.78 7.46 5.01
N LEU A 291 -18.44 8.11 3.90
CA LEU A 291 -18.91 9.45 3.63
C LEU A 291 -20.38 9.39 3.21
N SER A 292 -21.27 9.94 4.02
CA SER A 292 -22.69 10.10 3.68
C SER A 292 -22.89 11.35 2.84
N ASN A 293 -23.69 11.21 1.77
CA ASN A 293 -24.14 12.33 0.94
C ASN A 293 -25.60 12.71 1.23
N ASP A 294 -26.22 12.11 2.24
CA ASP A 294 -27.60 12.38 2.63
C ASP A 294 -27.68 13.69 3.43
N GLY A 295 -27.81 14.81 2.71
CA GLY A 295 -27.90 16.15 3.31
C GLY A 295 -26.54 16.86 3.34
N ALA A 296 -26.16 17.40 4.50
CA ALA A 296 -24.81 17.94 4.69
C ALA A 296 -23.83 16.76 4.78
N PRO A 297 -22.73 16.75 4.00
CA PRO A 297 -21.84 15.60 4.00
C PRO A 297 -21.22 15.35 5.38
N ASP A 298 -21.28 14.11 5.83
CA ASP A 298 -20.81 13.71 7.16
C ASP A 298 -20.29 12.27 7.16
N TRP A 299 -19.43 11.94 8.12
CA TRP A 299 -18.89 10.60 8.28
C TRP A 299 -19.78 9.76 9.18
N VAL A 300 -20.32 8.67 8.62
CA VAL A 300 -21.19 7.75 9.34
C VAL A 300 -20.45 6.44 9.56
N GLU A 301 -20.43 5.98 10.81
CA GLU A 301 -19.81 4.70 11.15
C GLU A 301 -20.51 3.55 10.39
N ALA A 302 -19.70 2.74 9.73
CA ALA A 302 -20.14 1.65 8.86
C ALA A 302 -19.71 0.32 9.46
N THR A 303 -20.68 -0.54 9.79
CA THR A 303 -20.46 -1.93 10.19
C THR A 303 -20.59 -2.91 9.01
N ASP A 304 -20.96 -2.37 7.84
CA ASP A 304 -21.09 -3.12 6.59
C ASP A 304 -20.46 -2.37 5.42
N VAL A 305 -19.40 -2.94 4.84
CA VAL A 305 -18.74 -2.45 3.62
C VAL A 305 -19.18 -3.21 2.35
N GLY A 306 -20.27 -3.97 2.46
CA GLY A 306 -20.91 -4.68 1.36
C GLY A 306 -20.11 -5.90 0.89
N GLN A 307 -20.11 -6.13 -0.43
CA GLN A 307 -19.38 -7.24 -1.04
C GLN A 307 -17.90 -6.90 -1.27
N ASN A 308 -17.29 -6.14 -0.37
CA ASN A 308 -15.88 -5.78 -0.41
C ASN A 308 -15.12 -6.37 0.77
N VAL A 309 -13.82 -6.55 0.57
CA VAL A 309 -12.84 -6.91 1.59
C VAL A 309 -11.80 -5.80 1.66
N LEU A 310 -11.54 -5.31 2.87
CA LEU A 310 -10.50 -4.31 3.12
C LEU A 310 -9.17 -5.02 3.41
N PHE A 311 -8.08 -4.52 2.85
CA PHE A 311 -6.73 -5.01 3.12
C PHE A 311 -5.92 -3.86 3.70
N LEU A 312 -5.46 -3.99 4.94
CA LEU A 312 -4.63 -3.00 5.62
C LEU A 312 -3.24 -3.54 5.83
N SER A 313 -2.24 -2.71 5.58
CA SER A 313 -0.88 -2.99 6.00
C SER A 313 -0.50 -2.05 7.14
N GLY A 314 0.41 -2.47 8.03
CA GLY A 314 0.95 -1.65 9.12
C GLY A 314 1.70 -0.39 8.66
N GLY A 315 1.81 -0.16 7.34
CA GLY A 315 2.22 1.10 6.72
C GLY A 315 1.07 2.08 6.46
N CYS A 316 1.26 2.98 5.48
CA CYS A 316 0.28 4.00 5.07
C CYS A 316 -0.61 3.52 3.91
N HIS A 317 -0.83 2.21 3.79
CA HIS A 317 -1.44 1.61 2.62
C HIS A 317 -2.58 0.69 2.96
N ALA A 318 -3.68 0.91 2.25
CA ALA A 318 -4.93 0.22 2.41
C ALA A 318 -5.60 0.06 1.03
N LEU A 319 -6.30 -1.06 0.83
CA LEU A 319 -6.99 -1.40 -0.42
C LEU A 319 -8.40 -1.89 -0.11
N SER A 320 -9.35 -1.64 -1.02
CA SER A 320 -10.64 -2.31 -1.05
C SER A 320 -10.75 -3.13 -2.31
N LEU A 321 -11.16 -4.40 -2.18
CA LEU A 321 -11.35 -5.29 -3.32
C LEU A 321 -12.71 -6.01 -3.22
N PRO A 322 -13.43 -6.20 -4.33
CA PRO A 322 -14.64 -7.00 -4.34
C PRO A 322 -14.36 -8.42 -3.86
N SER A 323 -15.20 -8.94 -2.97
CA SER A 323 -15.17 -10.33 -2.50
C SER A 323 -15.51 -11.33 -3.60
N ALA A 324 -16.14 -10.86 -4.68
CA ALA A 324 -16.50 -11.67 -5.83
C ALA A 324 -15.25 -12.37 -6.41
N ASN A 325 -15.24 -13.70 -6.32
CA ASN A 325 -14.16 -14.61 -6.73
C ASN A 325 -13.00 -14.82 -5.73
N MET A 326 -13.08 -14.29 -4.50
CA MET A 326 -12.13 -14.66 -3.45
C MET A 326 -12.44 -16.07 -2.93
N GLN A 327 -11.58 -17.04 -3.22
CA GLN A 327 -11.74 -18.44 -2.82
C GLN A 327 -10.93 -18.77 -1.55
N LEU A 328 -11.20 -18.06 -0.46
CA LEU A 328 -10.61 -18.37 0.85
C LEU A 328 -11.73 -18.67 1.86
N PRO A 329 -11.61 -19.75 2.66
CA PRO A 329 -12.51 -19.98 3.78
C PRO A 329 -12.55 -18.76 4.70
N ASP A 330 -13.73 -18.35 5.14
CA ASP A 330 -14.01 -17.20 6.01
C ASP A 330 -13.72 -15.80 5.41
N LEU A 331 -12.94 -15.70 4.32
CA LEU A 331 -12.73 -14.44 3.60
C LEU A 331 -13.90 -14.18 2.63
N GLY A 332 -14.90 -13.45 3.12
CA GLY A 332 -16.06 -13.03 2.34
C GLY A 332 -16.28 -11.53 2.40
N GLY A 333 -17.34 -11.05 1.75
CA GLY A 333 -17.79 -9.66 1.87
C GLY A 333 -17.94 -9.23 3.33
N ASN A 334 -17.81 -7.93 3.55
CA ASN A 334 -17.84 -7.29 4.85
C ASN A 334 -16.76 -7.77 5.84
N SER A 335 -15.53 -7.92 5.34
CA SER A 335 -14.38 -8.36 6.12
C SER A 335 -13.17 -7.45 5.92
N MET A 336 -12.24 -7.49 6.87
CA MET A 336 -10.97 -6.78 6.82
C MET A 336 -9.82 -7.73 7.13
N CYS A 337 -8.86 -7.76 6.22
CA CYS A 337 -7.61 -8.49 6.36
C CYS A 337 -6.51 -7.48 6.69
N TYR A 338 -5.73 -7.73 7.74
CA TYR A 338 -4.64 -6.84 8.12
C TYR A 338 -3.46 -7.61 8.68
N ASP A 339 -2.26 -7.07 8.50
CA ASP A 339 -1.08 -7.63 9.13
C ASP A 339 -0.88 -7.09 10.55
N SER A 340 -0.45 -7.96 11.46
CA SER A 340 -0.29 -7.70 12.88
C SER A 340 1.10 -8.11 13.30
N LEU A 341 1.78 -7.23 14.03
CA LEU A 341 3.10 -7.49 14.61
C LEU A 341 2.96 -7.71 16.13
N GLU A 342 3.31 -8.92 16.59
CA GLU A 342 3.25 -9.30 18.00
C GLU A 342 4.66 -9.38 18.61
N ILE A 343 4.91 -8.68 19.72
CA ILE A 343 6.23 -8.66 20.37
C ILE A 343 6.52 -10.02 21.00
N LEU A 344 7.72 -10.55 20.80
CA LEU A 344 8.17 -11.75 21.49
C LEU A 344 8.38 -11.48 23.00
N PRO A 345 7.71 -12.21 23.92
CA PRO A 345 7.71 -11.93 25.37
C PRO A 345 9.09 -11.80 26.03
N ASN A 346 10.11 -12.48 25.49
CA ASN A 346 11.46 -12.56 26.07
C ASN A 346 12.51 -11.70 25.33
N GLN A 347 12.11 -10.84 24.39
CA GLN A 347 13.01 -10.07 23.52
C GLN A 347 12.77 -8.55 23.61
N GLN A 348 12.17 -8.06 24.70
CA GLN A 348 11.95 -6.62 24.89
C GLN A 348 13.27 -5.91 25.22
N ARG A 349 13.89 -5.29 24.22
CA ARG A 349 15.13 -4.50 24.37
C ARG A 349 14.97 -3.03 23.98
N GLY A 350 13.73 -2.56 23.85
CA GLY A 350 13.36 -1.25 23.29
C GLY A 350 12.53 -1.40 22.01
N TYR A 351 11.86 -0.33 21.54
CA TYR A 351 10.95 -0.40 20.37
C TYR A 351 11.66 -0.87 19.09
N TRP A 352 12.88 -0.37 18.84
CA TRP A 352 13.72 -0.70 17.68
C TRP A 352 14.63 -1.92 17.84
N ASP A 353 14.60 -2.59 19.00
CA ASP A 353 15.43 -3.78 19.26
C ASP A 353 14.59 -5.01 19.62
N SER A 354 13.28 -4.89 19.50
CA SER A 354 12.35 -5.97 19.76
C SER A 354 12.15 -6.84 18.51
N TRP A 355 12.03 -8.14 18.75
CA TRP A 355 11.62 -9.09 17.74
C TRP A 355 10.11 -9.23 17.72
N PHE A 356 9.54 -9.24 16.51
CA PHE A 356 8.10 -9.33 16.30
C PHE A 356 7.76 -10.55 15.47
N ASN A 357 6.72 -11.26 15.86
CA ASN A 357 6.06 -12.22 15.01
C ASN A 357 5.10 -11.50 14.07
N HIS A 358 5.15 -11.86 12.79
CA HIS A 358 4.25 -11.31 11.80
C HIS A 358 3.10 -12.27 11.54
N HIS A 359 1.88 -11.77 11.68
CA HIS A 359 0.65 -12.52 11.49
C HIS A 359 -0.24 -11.77 10.51
N ILE A 360 -1.11 -12.48 9.80
CA ILE A 360 -2.24 -11.86 9.10
C ILE A 360 -3.51 -12.28 9.80
N LYS A 361 -4.28 -11.28 10.20
CA LYS A 361 -5.56 -11.44 10.87
C LYS A 361 -6.69 -11.08 9.91
N LEU A 362 -7.78 -11.81 10.03
CA LEU A 362 -9.04 -11.57 9.35
C LEU A 362 -10.09 -11.21 10.38
N ALA A 363 -10.68 -10.04 10.21
CA ALA A 363 -11.74 -9.51 11.05
C ALA A 363 -13.05 -9.37 10.27
N ARG A 364 -14.15 -9.78 10.91
CA ARG A 364 -15.51 -9.62 10.41
C ARG A 364 -16.11 -8.34 10.99
N LEU A 365 -16.47 -7.37 10.15
CA LEU A 365 -16.88 -6.04 10.63
C LEU A 365 -18.25 -6.07 11.33
N ASP A 366 -19.12 -7.01 10.96
CA ASP A 366 -20.46 -7.20 11.55
C ASP A 366 -20.43 -7.73 12.99
N SER A 367 -19.50 -8.64 13.28
CA SER A 367 -19.45 -9.41 14.53
C SER A 367 -18.25 -9.05 15.40
N GLY A 368 -17.29 -8.30 14.86
CA GLY A 368 -16.01 -8.02 15.50
C GLY A 368 -15.11 -9.25 15.65
N ARG A 369 -15.52 -10.42 15.14
CA ARG A 369 -14.75 -11.67 15.28
C ARG A 369 -13.44 -11.56 14.50
N VAL A 370 -12.33 -11.78 15.20
CA VAL A 370 -10.98 -11.82 14.63
C VAL A 370 -10.46 -13.26 14.60
N THR A 371 -9.83 -13.65 13.49
CA THR A 371 -9.19 -14.95 13.29
C THR A 371 -7.78 -14.75 12.75
N ASP A 372 -6.81 -15.50 13.24
CA ASP A 372 -5.47 -15.57 12.63
C ASP A 372 -5.52 -16.58 11.48
N ILE A 373 -5.23 -16.13 10.25
CA ILE A 373 -5.35 -16.95 9.04
C ILE A 373 -4.02 -17.49 8.53
N THR A 374 -2.89 -17.09 9.12
CA THR A 374 -1.56 -17.51 8.68
C THR A 374 -0.73 -18.21 9.74
N GLY A 375 -1.10 -18.04 11.02
CA GLY A 375 -0.15 -18.23 12.11
C GLY A 375 1.03 -17.28 11.98
N GLN A 376 2.19 -17.70 12.49
CA GLN A 376 3.44 -16.94 12.45
C GLN A 376 4.12 -17.06 11.06
N LEU A 377 4.07 -15.98 10.26
CA LEU A 377 4.75 -15.87 8.96
C LEU A 377 6.27 -15.77 9.07
N GLY A 378 6.76 -15.36 10.24
CA GLY A 378 8.17 -15.22 10.57
C GLY A 378 8.37 -14.33 11.79
N SER A 379 9.59 -14.32 12.31
CA SER A 379 10.02 -13.35 13.33
C SER A 379 11.02 -12.39 12.71
N PHE A 380 10.85 -11.10 12.97
CA PHE A 380 11.70 -10.06 12.39
C PHE A 380 12.08 -9.04 13.48
N GLN A 381 13.31 -8.52 13.44
CA GLN A 381 13.77 -7.46 14.36
C GLN A 381 13.56 -6.08 13.76
N MET A 382 12.54 -5.36 14.23
CA MET A 382 12.16 -4.07 13.64
C MET A 382 13.30 -3.05 13.72
N SER A 383 13.64 -2.43 12.60
CA SER A 383 14.66 -1.37 12.52
C SER A 383 14.05 -0.13 11.86
N ARG A 384 14.64 1.05 12.06
CA ARG A 384 14.14 2.30 11.47
C ARG A 384 14.16 2.28 9.95
N ASP A 385 15.18 1.65 9.37
CA ASP A 385 15.39 1.59 7.91
C ASP A 385 14.61 0.43 7.26
N TRP A 386 13.41 0.14 7.78
CA TRP A 386 12.58 -0.93 7.29
C TRP A 386 11.55 -0.44 6.31
N GLN A 387 11.55 -1.10 5.15
CA GLN A 387 10.39 -1.06 4.30
C GLN A 387 9.24 -1.80 5.01
N LYS A 388 8.14 -1.08 5.25
CA LYS A 388 6.93 -1.65 5.84
C LYS A 388 6.27 -2.64 4.86
N SER A 389 5.47 -3.53 5.41
CA SER A 389 4.63 -4.44 4.63
C SER A 389 3.69 -3.66 3.72
N LEU A 390 3.32 -4.27 2.60
CA LEU A 390 2.48 -3.63 1.58
C LEU A 390 1.67 -4.68 0.85
N TRP A 391 0.38 -4.40 0.64
CA TRP A 391 -0.47 -5.27 -0.17
C TRP A 391 -0.30 -4.96 -1.66
N LEU A 392 -0.18 -5.97 -2.50
CA LEU A 392 -0.07 -5.84 -3.95
C LEU A 392 -1.02 -6.81 -4.63
N THR A 393 -1.84 -6.33 -5.57
CA THR A 393 -2.65 -7.17 -6.45
C THR A 393 -1.85 -7.62 -7.67
N PRO A 394 -1.27 -8.83 -7.71
CA PRO A 394 -0.23 -9.13 -8.70
C PRO A 394 -0.82 -9.18 -10.12
N SER A 395 -0.29 -8.35 -11.01
CA SER A 395 -0.81 -8.15 -12.38
C SER A 395 0.20 -8.55 -13.44
N LEU A 396 -0.28 -9.03 -14.61
CA LEU A 396 0.53 -9.22 -15.82
C LEU A 396 0.31 -8.10 -16.84
N LEU A 397 -0.47 -7.09 -16.43
CA LEU A 397 -0.88 -5.90 -17.15
C LEU A 397 -0.45 -4.66 -16.38
#